data_AF-A0A453T187-F1
#
_entry.id   AF-A0A453T187-F1
#
_cell.length_a   1.000
_cell.length_b   1.000
_cell.length_c   1.000
_cell.angle_alpha   90.00
_cell.angle_beta   90.00
_cell.angle_gamma   90.00
#
_symmetry.space_group_name_H-M   'P 1'
#
loop_
_entity.id
_entity.type
_entity.pdbx_description
1 polymer ?
#
loop_
_entity_poly.entity_id
_entity_poly.type
_entity_poly.pdbx_seq_one_letter_code
_entity_poly.pdbx_strand_id
1 'polypeptide(L)'
;REMIQHRPYDHKVDVYSFGIVLWELMTGMLPFTNMTAVQAAFAVVNKNARPAIPQDCLPALSHIMTRCWDANPEVRPSFNEVVTMLEAAETDVVSNVRKARFRCCISEPMTTD
;
A
#
# COMPACT_ATOMS: atom_id res chain seq x y z
N ARG A 1 16.87 -21.54 -20.72
CA ARG A 1 18.28 -21.33 -20.29
C ARG A 1 18.35 -20.01 -19.54
N GLU A 2 17.92 -19.99 -18.27
CA GLU A 2 18.03 -18.82 -17.36
C GLU A 2 18.02 -19.25 -15.88
N MET A 3 18.07 -20.57 -15.60
CA MET A 3 17.99 -21.15 -14.25
C MET A 3 19.37 -21.33 -13.57
N ILE A 4 20.46 -20.75 -14.12
CA ILE A 4 21.84 -21.09 -13.70
C ILE A 4 22.64 -19.87 -13.23
N GLN A 5 22.08 -18.65 -13.26
CA GLN A 5 22.78 -17.47 -12.72
C GLN A 5 21.93 -16.84 -11.62
N HIS A 6 22.25 -17.20 -10.38
CA HIS A 6 21.76 -16.58 -9.14
C HIS A 6 22.20 -15.10 -9.05
N ARG A 7 21.81 -14.25 -10.00
CA ARG A 7 21.70 -12.82 -9.71
C ARG A 7 20.44 -12.68 -8.85
N PRO A 8 20.51 -12.02 -7.69
CA PRO A 8 19.31 -11.78 -6.91
C PRO A 8 18.41 -10.87 -7.75
N TYR A 9 17.40 -11.47 -8.37
CA TYR A 9 16.29 -10.75 -8.96
C TYR A 9 15.63 -9.97 -7.80
N ASP A 10 15.37 -8.69 -8.00
CA ASP A 10 15.15 -7.71 -6.94
C ASP A 10 13.71 -7.75 -6.38
N HIS A 11 13.27 -8.89 -5.85
CA HIS A 11 11.92 -9.10 -5.28
C HIS A 11 11.42 -7.96 -4.35
N LYS A 12 12.33 -7.14 -3.83
CA LYS A 12 12.07 -5.90 -3.08
C LYS A 12 11.36 -4.79 -3.89
N VAL A 13 11.50 -4.74 -5.22
CA VAL A 13 10.77 -3.80 -6.09
C VAL A 13 9.32 -4.25 -6.27
N ASP A 14 9.08 -5.55 -6.37
CA ASP A 14 7.72 -6.10 -6.35
C ASP A 14 7.03 -5.82 -5.02
N VAL A 15 7.75 -5.96 -3.89
CA VAL A 15 7.25 -5.62 -2.56
C VAL A 15 6.92 -4.13 -2.45
N TYR A 16 7.75 -3.24 -3.02
CA TYR A 16 7.44 -1.81 -3.08
C TYR A 16 6.12 -1.56 -3.82
N SER A 17 5.99 -2.15 -5.01
CA SER A 17 4.79 -1.99 -5.84
C SER A 17 3.55 -2.54 -5.14
N PHE A 18 3.68 -3.65 -4.42
CA PHE A 18 2.62 -4.20 -3.58
C PHE A 18 2.18 -3.23 -2.48
N GLY A 19 3.10 -2.54 -1.80
CA GLY A 19 2.77 -1.52 -0.81
C GLY A 19 1.92 -0.38 -1.39
N ILE A 20 2.24 0.06 -2.62
CA ILE A 20 1.48 1.08 -3.35
C ILE A 20 0.08 0.57 -3.72
N VAL A 21 -0.03 -0.66 -4.23
CA VAL A 21 -1.33 -1.29 -4.54
C VAL A 21 -2.18 -1.46 -3.29
N LEU A 22 -1.59 -1.87 -2.16
CA LEU A 22 -2.32 -1.98 -0.90
C LEU A 22 -2.90 -0.63 -0.45
N TRP A 23 -2.16 0.46 -0.66
CA TRP A 23 -2.66 1.81 -0.41
C TRP A 23 -3.79 2.21 -1.36
N GLU A 24 -3.65 1.91 -2.64
CA GLU A 24 -4.70 2.16 -3.64
C GLU A 24 -5.98 1.39 -3.31
N LEU A 25 -5.88 0.12 -2.92
CA LEU A 25 -7.03 -0.70 -2.50
C LEU A 25 -7.71 -0.17 -1.24
N MET A 26 -6.93 0.33 -0.29
CA MET A 26 -7.43 0.85 0.97
C MET A 26 -8.10 2.23 0.80
N THR A 27 -7.56 3.07 -0.08
CA THR A 27 -8.07 4.43 -0.30
C THR A 27 -9.06 4.56 -1.45
N GLY A 28 -9.04 3.64 -2.42
CA GLY A 28 -9.74 3.75 -3.70
C GLY A 28 -9.20 4.85 -4.61
N MET A 29 -8.01 5.39 -4.30
CA MET A 29 -7.43 6.52 -5.02
C MET A 29 -6.20 6.11 -5.84
N LEU A 30 -5.98 6.80 -6.95
CA LEU A 30 -4.77 6.65 -7.74
C LEU A 30 -3.58 7.35 -7.05
N PRO A 31 -2.43 6.70 -6.90
CA PRO A 31 -1.23 7.36 -6.36
C PRO A 31 -0.67 8.34 -7.38
N PHE A 32 -0.17 9.49 -6.91
CA PHE A 32 0.52 10.50 -7.75
C PHE A 32 -0.31 11.00 -8.95
N THR A 33 -1.61 11.22 -8.78
CA THR A 33 -2.57 11.59 -9.85
C THR A 33 -2.16 12.74 -10.78
N ASN A 34 -1.34 13.67 -10.29
CA ASN A 34 -0.91 14.86 -11.04
C ASN A 34 0.51 14.71 -11.64
N MET A 35 1.02 13.49 -11.76
CA MET A 35 2.37 13.21 -12.26
C MET A 35 2.35 12.17 -13.38
N THR A 36 3.22 12.34 -14.37
CA THR A 36 3.57 11.23 -15.28
C THR A 36 4.36 10.16 -14.53
N ALA A 37 4.44 8.94 -15.07
CA ALA A 37 5.22 7.86 -14.46
C ALA A 37 6.69 8.25 -14.20
N VAL A 38 7.31 8.99 -15.13
CA VAL A 38 8.69 9.48 -14.98
C VAL A 38 8.79 10.52 -13.88
N GLN A 39 7.83 11.45 -13.79
CA GLN A 39 7.79 12.45 -12.71
C GLN A 39 7.58 11.81 -11.34
N ALA A 40 6.69 10.81 -11.25
CA ALA A 40 6.44 10.05 -10.03
C ALA A 40 7.69 9.28 -9.60
N ALA A 41 8.35 8.57 -10.51
CA ALA A 41 9.61 7.87 -10.23
C ALA A 41 10.69 8.85 -9.73
N PHE A 42 10.84 9.99 -10.39
CA PHE A 42 11.76 11.03 -9.95
C PHE A 42 11.43 11.56 -8.54
N ALA A 43 10.16 11.83 -8.25
CA ALA A 43 9.71 12.32 -6.95
C ALA A 43 9.92 11.27 -5.84
N VAL A 44 9.64 10.00 -6.11
CA VAL A 44 9.84 8.88 -5.19
C VAL A 44 11.31 8.74 -4.81
N VAL A 45 12.23 8.82 -5.79
CA VAL A 45 13.66 8.61 -5.58
C VAL A 45 14.34 9.85 -4.99
N ASN A 46 14.05 11.04 -5.50
CA ASN A 46 14.81 12.26 -5.15
C ASN A 46 14.17 13.08 -4.03
N LYS A 47 12.85 12.95 -3.82
CA LYS A 47 12.11 13.72 -2.81
C LYS A 47 11.50 12.82 -1.74
N ASN A 48 11.78 11.52 -1.80
CA ASN A 48 11.15 10.50 -0.97
C ASN A 48 9.62 10.59 -0.95
N ALA A 49 9.01 10.98 -2.08
CA ALA A 49 7.57 11.15 -2.16
C ALA A 49 6.86 9.81 -1.94
N ARG A 50 5.82 9.79 -1.11
CA ARG A 50 4.97 8.62 -0.84
C ARG A 50 3.50 9.04 -0.80
N PRO A 51 2.56 8.14 -1.12
CA PRO A 51 1.15 8.42 -0.93
C PRO A 51 0.83 8.75 0.54
N ALA A 52 -0.06 9.70 0.78
CA ALA A 52 -0.45 10.08 2.13
C ALA A 52 -1.33 8.99 2.74
N ILE A 53 -1.00 8.52 3.94
CA ILE A 53 -1.82 7.55 4.68
C ILE A 53 -2.95 8.33 5.41
N PRO A 54 -4.23 8.00 5.18
CA PRO A 54 -5.35 8.59 5.91
C PRO A 54 -5.24 8.36 7.42
N GLN A 55 -5.72 9.32 8.22
CA GLN A 55 -5.65 9.23 9.69
C GLN A 55 -6.49 8.09 10.27
N ASP A 56 -7.54 7.68 9.56
CA ASP A 56 -8.43 6.58 9.91
C ASP A 56 -7.93 5.22 9.38
N CYS A 57 -6.74 5.17 8.79
CA CYS A 57 -6.11 3.93 8.37
C CYS A 57 -5.80 3.05 9.58
N LEU A 58 -6.11 1.75 9.46
CA LEU A 58 -5.75 0.77 10.49
C LEU A 58 -4.23 0.77 10.71
N PRO A 59 -3.75 0.87 11.97
CA PRO A 59 -2.32 0.92 12.26
C PRO A 59 -1.53 -0.25 11.65
N ALA A 60 -2.11 -1.45 11.62
CA ALA A 60 -1.50 -2.63 11.01
C ALA A 60 -1.29 -2.45 9.49
N LEU A 61 -2.29 -1.95 8.77
CA LEU A 61 -2.18 -1.69 7.32
C LEU A 61 -1.20 -0.55 7.03
N SER A 62 -1.26 0.53 7.82
CA SER A 62 -0.28 1.63 7.75
C SER A 62 1.15 1.11 7.91
N HIS A 63 1.38 0.23 8.88
CA HIS A 63 2.69 -0.38 9.11
C HIS A 63 3.13 -1.27 7.95
N ILE A 64 2.26 -2.12 7.41
CA ILE A 64 2.57 -2.99 6.27
C ILE A 64 2.94 -2.16 5.04
N MET A 65 2.12 -1.17 4.66
CA MET A 65 2.39 -0.32 3.51
C MET A 65 3.73 0.43 3.65
N THR A 66 3.97 1.03 4.83
CA THR A 66 5.19 1.80 5.08
C THR A 66 6.46 0.97 5.02
N ARG A 67 6.41 -0.27 5.53
CA ARG A 67 7.50 -1.22 5.42
C ARG A 67 7.73 -1.68 3.98
N CYS A 68 6.65 -1.94 3.24
CA CYS A 68 6.73 -2.39 1.85
C CYS A 68 7.37 -1.35 0.93
N TRP A 69 7.06 -0.06 1.09
CA TRP A 69 7.59 1.01 0.23
C TRP A 69 8.76 1.81 0.83
N ASP A 70 9.50 1.21 1.77
CA ASP A 70 10.66 1.86 2.38
C ASP A 70 11.67 2.31 1.31
N ALA A 71 12.33 3.45 1.54
CA ALA A 71 13.35 3.96 0.64
C ALA A 71 14.53 2.99 0.52
N ASN A 72 14.89 2.30 1.61
CA ASN A 72 15.91 1.27 1.64
C ASN A 72 15.32 -0.11 1.25
N PRO A 73 15.71 -0.69 0.10
CA PRO A 73 15.23 -2.01 -0.33
C PRO A 73 15.51 -3.14 0.68
N GLU A 74 16.59 -3.02 1.46
CA GLU A 74 16.97 -4.05 2.45
C GLU A 74 16.03 -4.10 3.66
N VAL A 75 15.36 -2.99 3.98
CA VAL A 75 14.40 -2.90 5.10
C VAL A 75 13.03 -3.45 4.72
N ARG A 76 12.73 -3.48 3.42
CA ARG A 76 11.45 -3.99 2.92
C ARG A 76 11.32 -5.47 3.28
N PRO A 77 10.17 -5.93 3.77
CA PRO A 77 9.95 -7.33 4.08
C PRO A 77 10.02 -8.20 2.81
N SER A 78 10.25 -9.48 2.98
CA SER A 78 9.93 -10.52 1.99
C SER A 78 8.41 -10.72 1.91
N PHE A 79 7.91 -11.27 0.81
CA PHE A 79 6.47 -11.58 0.73
C PHE A 79 6.00 -12.56 1.81
N ASN A 80 6.85 -13.50 2.25
CA ASN A 80 6.51 -14.38 3.38
C ASN A 80 6.24 -13.57 4.65
N GLU A 81 7.10 -12.59 4.96
CA GLU A 81 6.88 -11.69 6.10
C GLU A 81 5.63 -10.82 5.90
N VAL A 82 5.38 -10.33 4.68
CA VAL A 82 4.15 -9.57 4.36
C VAL A 82 2.89 -10.41 4.63
N VAL A 83 2.88 -11.68 4.20
CA VAL A 83 1.77 -12.60 4.46
C VAL A 83 1.57 -12.79 5.97
N THR A 84 2.64 -13.07 6.73
CA THR A 84 2.55 -13.19 8.19
C THR A 84 2.01 -11.92 8.86
N MET A 85 2.43 -10.74 8.39
CA MET A 85 1.90 -9.46 8.89
C MET A 85 0.41 -9.29 8.58
N LEU A 86 -0.03 -9.69 7.39
CA LEU A 86 -1.44 -9.61 6.97
C LEU A 86 -2.32 -10.60 7.74
N GLU A 87 -1.86 -11.83 7.96
CA GLU A 87 -2.54 -12.84 8.78
C GLU A 87 -2.71 -12.37 10.22
N ALA A 88 -1.65 -11.77 10.81
CA ALA A 88 -1.73 -11.17 12.12
C ALA A 88 -2.73 -10.00 12.19
N ALA A 89 -2.89 -9.26 11.09
CA ALA A 89 -3.83 -8.16 10.97
C ALA A 89 -5.26 -8.61 10.60
N GLU A 90 -5.47 -9.88 10.23
CA GLU A 90 -6.73 -10.37 9.64
C GLU A 90 -7.94 -10.06 10.52
N THR A 91 -7.82 -10.32 11.83
CA THR A 91 -8.91 -10.11 12.80
C THR A 91 -9.34 -8.63 12.86
N ASP A 92 -8.36 -7.72 12.81
CA ASP A 92 -8.59 -6.28 12.85
C ASP A 92 -9.15 -5.77 11.50
N VAL A 93 -8.64 -6.29 10.39
CA VAL A 93 -9.11 -5.92 9.05
C VAL A 93 -10.56 -6.38 8.84
N VAL A 94 -10.89 -7.64 9.14
CA VAL A 94 -12.23 -8.20 8.93
C VAL A 94 -13.28 -7.50 9.80
N SER A 95 -12.94 -7.15 11.04
CA SER A 95 -13.86 -6.46 11.95
C SER A 95 -14.14 -5.00 11.53
N ASN A 96 -13.17 -4.32 10.92
CA ASN A 96 -13.31 -2.93 10.48
C ASN A 96 -13.87 -2.80 9.04
N VAL A 97 -13.58 -3.73 8.13
CA VAL A 97 -14.19 -3.77 6.79
C VAL A 97 -15.71 -3.95 6.91
N ARG A 98 -16.18 -4.76 7.87
CA ARG A 98 -17.62 -4.87 8.18
C ARG A 98 -18.20 -3.50 8.56
N LYS A 99 -17.53 -2.73 9.43
CA LYS A 99 -17.97 -1.37 9.83
C LYS A 99 -17.89 -0.35 8.69
N ALA A 100 -16.88 -0.42 7.82
CA ALA A 100 -16.74 0.47 6.67
C ALA A 100 -17.84 0.23 5.61
N ARG A 101 -18.19 -1.04 5.36
CA ARG A 101 -19.31 -1.42 4.47
C ARG A 101 -20.66 -0.90 4.98
N PHE A 102 -20.86 -0.75 6.29
CA PHE A 102 -22.04 -0.07 6.85
C PHE A 102 -22.00 1.45 6.70
N ARG A 103 -20.82 2.08 6.62
CA ARG A 103 -20.69 3.54 6.44
C ARG A 103 -20.97 4.00 5.02
N CYS A 104 -20.59 3.23 4.00
CA CYS A 104 -20.87 3.56 2.60
C CYS A 104 -22.36 3.58 2.26
N CYS A 105 -23.22 2.97 3.07
CA CYS A 105 -24.68 2.97 2.87
C CYS A 105 -25.42 4.12 3.58
N ILE A 106 -24.73 5.01 4.31
CA ILE A 106 -25.39 6.06 5.12
C ILE A 106 -24.96 7.48 4.70
N SER A 107 -23.94 7.64 3.85
CA SER A 107 -23.55 8.97 3.34
C SER A 107 -24.28 9.34 2.05
N GLU A 108 -25.61 9.35 2.06
CA GLU A 108 -26.39 10.30 1.27
C GLU A 108 -27.58 10.79 2.12
N PRO A 109 -27.51 11.96 2.76
CA PRO A 109 -28.65 12.84 2.87
C PRO A 109 -28.69 13.73 1.63
N MET A 110 -29.70 13.46 0.82
CA MET A 110 -30.32 14.37 -0.14
C MET A 110 -30.35 15.80 0.42
N THR A 111 -29.65 16.75 -0.21
CA THR A 111 -29.96 18.17 -0.08
C THR A 111 -30.54 18.65 -1.39
N THR A 112 -31.87 18.76 -1.38
CA THR A 112 -32.67 19.60 -2.26
C THR A 112 -32.14 21.03 -2.23
N ASP A 113 -31.71 21.54 -3.39
CA ASP A 113 -32.32 22.69 -4.10
C ASP A 113 -31.82 22.71 -5.56
#